data_AF-A0A147I541-F1
#
_entry.id   AF-A0A147I541-F1
#
_cell.length_a   1.000
_cell.length_b   1.000
_cell.length_c   1.000
_cell.angle_alpha   90.00
_cell.angle_beta   90.00
_cell.angle_gamma   90.00
#
_symmetry.space_group_name_H-M   'P 1'
#
loop_
_entity.id
_entity.type
_entity.pdbx_description
1 polymer ?
#
loop_
_entity_poly.entity_id
_entity_poly.type
_entity_poly.pdbx_seq_one_letter_code
_entity_poly.pdbx_strand_id
1 'polypeptide(L)' 'MTRDHHFQTRFRVWNALPLRDRQIFASVRIDGLDYDEAARRHGCTAQDVEHVIVRVLIALIDADDAPP' A
#
# COMPACT_ATOMS: atom_id res chain seq x y z
N MET A 1 17.85 -14.68 10.73
CA MET A 1 16.52 -15.26 10.90
C MET A 1 15.42 -14.21 11.11
N THR A 2 15.71 -13.01 11.66
CA THR A 2 14.70 -11.96 11.91
C THR A 2 14.16 -11.30 10.63
N ARG A 3 15.00 -11.00 9.63
CA ARG A 3 14.58 -10.34 8.37
C ARG A 3 13.50 -11.10 7.58
N ASP A 4 13.56 -12.43 7.59
CA ASP A 4 12.61 -13.27 6.85
C ASP A 4 11.22 -13.24 7.47
N HIS A 5 11.13 -13.11 8.80
CA HIS A 5 9.86 -13.02 9.51
C HIS A 5 9.15 -11.69 9.25
N HIS A 6 9.86 -10.57 9.33
CA HIS A 6 9.33 -9.24 9.00
C HIS A 6 8.81 -9.15 7.56
N PHE A 7 9.54 -9.73 6.60
CA PHE A 7 9.09 -9.80 5.22
C PHE A 7 7.81 -10.63 5.07
N GLN A 8 7.73 -11.79 5.73
CA GLN A 8 6.53 -12.64 5.72
C GLN A 8 5.31 -11.93 6.33
N THR A 9 5.49 -11.20 7.44
CA THR A 9 4.41 -10.46 8.10
C THR A 9 3.90 -9.32 7.23
N ARG A 10 4.80 -8.49 6.66
CA ARG A 10 4.43 -7.45 5.70
C ARG A 10 3.75 -8.01 4.45
N PHE A 11 4.24 -9.14 3.94
CA PHE A 11 3.63 -9.79 2.77
C PHE A 11 2.22 -10.31 3.08
N ARG A 12 1.99 -10.84 4.28
CA ARG A 12 0.65 -11.24 4.73
C ARG A 12 -0.28 -10.04 4.83
N VAL A 13 0.16 -8.96 5.48
CA VAL A 13 -0.64 -7.73 5.62
C VAL A 13 -0.93 -7.12 4.25
N TRP A 14 0.06 -7.06 3.35
CA TRP A 14 -0.13 -6.62 1.97
C TRP A 14 -1.26 -7.41 1.29
N ASN A 15 -1.23 -8.74 1.36
CA ASN A 15 -2.25 -9.57 0.73
C ASN A 15 -3.65 -9.44 1.35
N ALA A 16 -3.74 -9.02 2.62
CA ALA A 16 -5.00 -8.74 3.29
C ALA A 16 -5.63 -7.39 2.89
N LEU A 17 -4.86 -6.47 2.30
CA LEU A 17 -5.37 -5.18 1.86
C LEU A 17 -6.37 -5.33 0.68
N PRO A 18 -7.40 -4.46 0.61
CA PRO A 18 -8.33 -4.44 -0.51
C PRO A 18 -7.59 -4.38 -1.85
N LEU A 19 -8.07 -5.13 -2.84
CA LEU A 19 -7.45 -5.17 -4.16
C LEU A 19 -7.32 -3.77 -4.78
N ARG A 20 -8.36 -2.94 -4.62
CA ARG A 20 -8.37 -1.55 -5.11
C ARG A 20 -7.26 -0.71 -4.47
N ASP A 21 -7.07 -0.84 -3.16
CA ASP A 21 -6.04 -0.09 -2.44
C ASP A 21 -4.63 -0.50 -2.92
N ARG A 22 -4.40 -1.80 -3.11
CA ARG A 22 -3.15 -2.31 -3.68
C ARG A 22 -2.89 -1.82 -5.10
N GLN A 23 -3.93 -1.77 -5.95
CA GLN A 23 -3.82 -1.30 -7.33
C GLN A 23 -3.50 0.19 -7.40
N ILE A 24 -4.18 1.01 -6.60
CA ILE A 24 -3.88 2.45 -6.50
C ILE A 24 -2.45 2.67 -5.99
N PHE A 25 -2.05 1.95 -4.94
CA PHE A 25 -0.69 2.05 -4.41
C PHE A 25 0.38 1.65 -5.45
N ALA A 26 0.15 0.56 -6.18
CA ALA A 26 1.04 0.10 -7.24
C ALA A 26 1.16 1.14 -8.37
N SER A 27 0.05 1.77 -8.77
CA SER A 27 0.08 2.83 -9.80
C SER A 27 1.00 3.99 -9.43
N VAL A 28 1.04 4.40 -8.16
CA VAL A 28 1.93 5.49 -7.72
C VAL A 28 3.36 4.99 -7.50
N ARG A 29 3.54 3.87 -6.78
CA ARG A 29 4.85 3.46 -6.25
C ARG A 29 5.62 2.51 -7.15
N ILE A 30 4.95 1.85 -8.10
CA ILE A 30 5.54 0.89 -9.04
C ILE A 30 5.47 1.45 -10.46
N ASP A 31 4.29 1.88 -10.91
CA ASP A 31 4.13 2.45 -12.26
C ASP A 31 4.64 3.90 -12.36
N GLY A 32 4.85 4.57 -11.23
CA GLY A 32 5.43 5.92 -11.17
C GLY A 32 4.47 7.04 -11.55
N LEU A 33 3.16 6.79 -11.53
CA LEU A 33 2.15 7.81 -11.84
C LEU A 33 2.08 8.86 -10.73
N ASP A 34 1.81 10.10 -11.11
CA ASP A 34 1.41 11.11 -10.13
C ASP A 34 0.00 10.84 -9.57
N TYR A 35 -0.40 11.60 -8.54
CA TYR A 35 -1.67 11.35 -7.85
C TYR A 35 -2.88 11.66 -8.74
N ASP A 36 -2.79 12.63 -9.64
CA ASP A 36 -3.87 12.98 -10.56
C ASP A 36 -4.02 11.93 -11.67
N GLU A 37 -2.91 11.41 -12.18
CA GLU A 37 -2.85 10.31 -13.14
C GLU A 37 -3.42 9.02 -12.55
N ALA A 38 -3.02 8.66 -11.33
CA ALA A 38 -3.58 7.51 -10.61
C ALA A 38 -5.08 7.71 -10.33
N ALA A 39 -5.48 8.91 -9.90
CA ALA A 39 -6.88 9.25 -9.64
C ALA A 39 -7.77 9.07 -10.88
N ARG A 40 -7.33 9.60 -12.03
CA ARG A 40 -8.01 9.39 -13.32
C ARG A 40 -8.10 7.91 -13.69
N ARG A 41 -7.01 7.15 -13.50
CA ARG A 41 -6.96 5.72 -13.82
C ARG A 41 -7.93 4.88 -12.98
N HIS A 42 -8.14 5.26 -11.71
CA HIS A 42 -8.94 4.50 -10.74
C HIS A 42 -10.33 5.08 -10.46
N GLY A 43 -10.72 6.13 -11.21
CA GLY A 43 -12.02 6.79 -11.09
C GLY A 43 -12.26 7.38 -9.69
N CYS A 44 -11.25 8.01 -9.10
CA CYS A 44 -11.33 8.66 -7.79
C CYS A 44 -10.65 10.04 -7.81
N THR A 45 -10.51 10.68 -6.66
CA THR A 45 -9.79 11.96 -6.53
C THR A 45 -8.33 11.74 -6.12
N ALA A 46 -7.48 12.75 -6.34
CA ALA A 46 -6.09 12.71 -5.85
C ALA A 46 -6.02 12.60 -4.31
N GLN A 47 -6.99 13.17 -3.61
CA GLN A 47 -7.12 13.02 -2.15
C GLN A 47 -7.44 11.57 -1.75
N ASP A 48 -8.28 10.87 -2.51
CA ASP A 48 -8.53 9.44 -2.28
C ASP A 48 -7.26 8.62 -2.49
N VAL A 49 -6.47 8.95 -3.52
CA VAL A 49 -5.18 8.32 -3.76
C VAL A 49 -4.26 8.54 -2.57
N GLU A 50 -4.10 9.78 -2.10
CA GLU A 50 -3.29 10.10 -0.93
C GLU A 50 -3.72 9.30 0.31
N HIS A 51 -5.03 9.26 0.61
CA HIS A 51 -5.55 8.47 1.73
C HIS A 51 -5.24 6.97 1.59
N VAL A 52 -5.32 6.41 0.39
CA VAL A 52 -4.93 5.02 0.13
C VAL A 52 -3.45 4.83 0.39
N ILE A 53 -2.57 5.71 -0.12
CA ILE A 53 -1.13 5.60 0.12
C ILE A 53 -0.82 5.61 1.61
N VAL A 54 -1.39 6.56 2.36
CA VAL A 54 -1.18 6.67 3.81
C VAL A 54 -1.66 5.41 4.54
N ARG A 55 -2.88 4.93 4.25
CA ARG A 55 -3.43 3.71 4.87
C ARG A 55 -2.57 2.48 4.62
N VAL A 56 -2.09 2.30 3.40
CA VAL A 56 -1.25 1.17 3.03
C VAL A 56 0.11 1.25 3.73
N LEU A 57 0.75 2.42 3.76
CA LEU A 57 2.03 2.59 4.45
C LEU A 57 1.92 2.33 5.94
N ILE A 58 0.89 2.87 6.61
CA ILE A 58 0.64 2.61 8.03
C ILE A 58 0.48 1.11 8.28
N ALA A 59 -0.36 0.42 7.52
CA ALA A 59 -0.55 -1.02 7.67
C ALA A 59 0.76 -1.82 7.54
N LEU A 60 1.66 -1.43 6.62
CA LEU A 60 2.94 -2.10 6.41
C LEU A 60 4.01 -1.74 7.47
N ILE A 61 3.91 -0.57 8.10
CA ILE A 61 4.76 -0.17 9.23
C ILE A 61 4.32 -0.91 10.48
N ASP A 62 3.03 -0.89 10.79
CA ASP A 62 2.45 -1.59 11.94
C ASP A 62 2.73 -3.11 11.89
N ALA A 63 2.76 -3.68 10.68
CA ALA A 63 3.14 -5.08 10.44
C ALA A 63 4.60 -5.40 10.79
N ASP A 64 5.50 -4.41 10.73
CA ASP A 64 6.91 -4.58 11.03
C ASP A 64 7.21 -4.43 12.52
N ASP A 65 6.45 -3.56 13.19
CA ASP A 65 6.56 -3.27 14.62
C ASP A 65 5.83 -4.30 15.51
N ALA A 66 5.01 -5.17 14.91
CA ALA A 66 4.32 -6.24 15.62
C ALA A 66 5.32 -7.31 16.11
N PRO A 67 5.27 -7.73 17.39
CA PRO A 67 6.07 -8.83 17.90
C PRO A 67 5.72 -10.16 17.20
N PRO A 68 6.69 -11.08 17.06
CA PRO A 68 6.53 -12.36 16.35
C PRO A 68 5.54 -13.33 17.00
#